data_AF-A0A291H1E3-F1
#
_entry.id   AF-A0A291H1E3-F1
#
_cell.length_a   1.000
_cell.length_b   1.000
_cell.length_c   1.000
_cell.angle_alpha   90.00
_cell.angle_beta   90.00
_cell.angle_gamma   90.00
#
_symmetry.space_group_name_H-M   'P 1'
#
loop_
_entity.id
_entity.type
_entity.pdbx_description
1 polymer ?
#
loop_
_entity_poly.entity_id
_entity_poly.type
_entity_poly.pdbx_seq_one_letter_code
_entity_poly.pdbx_strand_id
1 'polypeptide(L)'
;MSQVIPVPRRWALLVALAAALVLTLVGAPVAHACSCDPRTFEEAVEGTDLIADITIQHRIDGTDGGTTYYAAVDTVWQGETSRTIEFSTEEAIASCGLGELEDGTSLLVWASGADGQYSSSWCALPVDAGPDVRARLTQELGSPADLSDQPIPRSEHPAPFSTRKAALPLAILAGAGVLVAGAGGIAVGAVLLLRRRR
;
A
#
# COMPACT_ATOMS: atom_id res chain seq x y z
N MET A 1 24.39 -51.61 -2.34
CA MET A 1 25.64 -50.96 -2.77
C MET A 1 25.28 -49.61 -3.36
N SER A 2 25.42 -48.51 -2.60
CA SER A 2 25.10 -47.16 -3.08
C SER A 2 26.36 -46.52 -3.67
N GLN A 3 26.38 -46.28 -4.98
CA GLN A 3 27.47 -45.58 -5.64
C GLN A 3 27.36 -44.07 -5.34
N VAL A 4 28.37 -43.54 -4.66
CA VAL A 4 28.49 -42.10 -4.39
C VAL A 4 29.15 -41.46 -5.61
N ILE A 5 28.38 -40.66 -6.37
CA ILE A 5 28.90 -39.94 -7.54
C ILE A 5 29.63 -38.68 -7.05
N PRO A 6 30.93 -38.49 -7.37
CA PRO A 6 31.69 -37.33 -6.93
C PRO A 6 31.22 -36.08 -7.68
N VAL A 7 30.52 -35.19 -6.98
CA VAL A 7 30.08 -33.91 -7.55
C VAL A 7 31.26 -32.94 -7.60
N PRO A 8 31.63 -32.39 -8.78
CA PRO A 8 32.72 -31.43 -8.87
C PRO A 8 32.41 -30.19 -8.05
N ARG A 9 33.41 -29.68 -7.32
CA ARG A 9 33.30 -28.59 -6.33
C ARG A 9 32.61 -27.32 -6.84
N ARG A 10 32.59 -27.08 -8.15
CA ARG A 10 31.88 -25.95 -8.79
C ARG A 10 30.36 -26.13 -8.82
N TRP A 11 29.88 -27.36 -8.97
CA TRP A 11 28.46 -27.69 -8.98
C TRP A 11 27.86 -27.64 -7.58
N ALA A 12 28.64 -28.00 -6.54
CA ALA A 12 28.22 -27.87 -5.15
C ALA A 12 27.88 -26.41 -4.77
N LEU A 13 28.64 -25.44 -5.27
CA LEU A 13 28.38 -24.01 -5.06
C LEU A 13 27.09 -23.54 -5.74
N LEU A 14 26.85 -23.96 -6.98
CA LEU A 14 25.62 -23.61 -7.71
C LEU A 14 24.39 -24.25 -7.06
N VAL A 15 24.49 -25.50 -6.61
CA VAL A 15 23.40 -26.18 -5.88
C VAL A 15 23.14 -25.50 -4.55
N ALA A 16 24.19 -25.09 -3.80
CA ALA A 16 24.01 -24.36 -2.55
C ALA A 16 23.37 -22.98 -2.76
N LEU A 17 23.73 -22.27 -3.84
CA LEU A 17 23.18 -20.96 -4.16
C LEU A 17 21.73 -21.05 -4.65
N ALA A 18 21.42 -22.05 -5.47
CA ALA A 18 20.05 -22.35 -5.89
C ALA A 18 19.18 -22.78 -4.69
N ALA A 19 19.71 -23.62 -3.80
CA ALA A 19 19.01 -24.01 -2.58
C ALA A 19 18.74 -22.81 -1.65
N ALA A 20 19.72 -21.91 -1.48
CA ALA A 20 19.53 -20.67 -0.73
C ALA A 20 18.45 -19.77 -1.35
N LEU A 21 18.43 -19.63 -2.69
CA LEU A 21 17.41 -18.86 -3.40
C LEU A 21 16.01 -19.48 -3.23
N VAL A 22 15.89 -20.81 -3.34
CA VAL A 22 14.62 -21.52 -3.12
C VAL A 22 14.17 -21.37 -1.67
N LEU A 23 15.09 -21.44 -0.68
CA LEU A 23 14.77 -21.22 0.73
C LEU A 23 14.26 -19.79 0.99
N THR A 24 14.77 -18.77 0.29
CA THR A 24 14.24 -17.40 0.39
C THR A 24 12.87 -17.22 -0.26
N LEU A 25 12.52 -18.04 -1.27
CA LEU A 25 11.23 -17.99 -1.96
C LEU A 25 10.12 -18.76 -1.20
N VAL A 26 10.48 -19.87 -0.54
CA VAL A 26 9.51 -20.73 0.17
C VAL A 26 9.16 -20.17 1.56
N GLY A 27 9.96 -19.25 2.09
CA GLY A 27 9.84 -18.72 3.45
C GLY A 27 9.36 -17.29 3.56
N ALA A 28 8.83 -16.66 2.50
CA ALA A 28 8.11 -15.41 2.68
C ALA A 28 6.77 -15.76 3.35
N PRO A 29 6.58 -15.49 4.67
CA PRO A 29 5.26 -15.65 5.25
C PRO A 29 4.32 -14.81 4.38
N VAL A 30 3.23 -15.41 3.91
CA VAL A 30 2.11 -14.63 3.39
C VAL A 30 1.78 -13.70 4.54
N ALA A 31 2.16 -12.43 4.40
CA ALA A 31 2.07 -11.47 5.47
C ALA A 31 0.58 -11.20 5.66
N HIS A 32 -0.06 -12.01 6.50
CA HIS A 32 -1.32 -11.72 7.17
C HIS A 32 -1.06 -10.56 8.16
N ALA A 33 -0.57 -9.43 7.65
CA ALA A 33 -0.22 -8.28 8.47
C ALA A 33 -1.47 -7.55 8.99
N CYS A 34 -2.62 -7.84 8.39
CA CYS A 34 -3.94 -7.43 8.86
C CYS A 34 -4.68 -8.58 9.52
N SER A 35 -4.69 -8.60 10.86
CA SER A 35 -5.63 -9.40 11.64
C SER A 35 -6.90 -8.58 11.90
N CYS A 36 -7.60 -8.18 10.83
CA CYS A 36 -8.89 -7.51 10.97
C CYS A 36 -9.87 -8.43 11.70
N ASP A 37 -10.58 -7.90 12.68
CA ASP A 37 -11.73 -8.59 13.25
C ASP A 37 -12.89 -8.47 12.25
N PRO A 38 -13.38 -9.58 11.66
CA PRO A 38 -14.45 -9.51 10.68
C PRO A 38 -15.73 -8.98 11.35
N ARG A 39 -16.28 -7.90 10.81
CA ARG A 39 -17.55 -7.31 11.27
C ARG A 39 -18.67 -7.65 10.29
N THR A 40 -19.85 -7.94 10.83
CA THR A 40 -21.07 -7.97 10.01
C THR A 40 -21.43 -6.56 9.54
N PHE A 41 -22.32 -6.48 8.56
CA PHE A 41 -22.84 -5.21 8.07
C PHE A 41 -23.42 -4.36 9.19
N GLU A 42 -24.25 -4.94 10.05
CA GLU A 42 -24.88 -4.24 11.17
C GLU A 42 -23.84 -3.73 12.18
N GLU A 43 -22.86 -4.56 12.53
CA GLU A 43 -21.76 -4.18 13.43
C GLU A 43 -20.88 -3.07 12.82
N ALA A 44 -20.66 -3.11 11.50
CA ALA A 44 -19.94 -2.06 10.80
C ALA A 44 -20.75 -0.75 10.78
N VAL A 45 -22.08 -0.82 10.62
CA VAL A 45 -22.95 0.38 10.61
C VAL A 45 -22.94 1.04 11.97
N GLU A 46 -23.09 0.26 13.04
CA GLU A 46 -23.07 0.77 14.41
C GLU A 46 -21.69 1.29 14.82
N GLY A 47 -20.61 0.68 14.34
CA GLY A 47 -19.23 1.00 14.71
C GLY A 47 -18.55 2.08 13.86
N THR A 48 -19.27 2.73 12.95
CA THR A 48 -18.71 3.70 11.99
C THR A 48 -19.33 5.08 12.18
N ASP A 49 -18.52 6.13 12.14
CA ASP A 49 -19.00 7.51 12.33
C ASP A 49 -19.49 8.15 11.02
N LEU A 50 -18.94 7.70 9.87
CA LEU A 50 -19.27 8.18 8.53
C LEU A 50 -19.36 7.03 7.52
N ILE A 51 -20.49 6.95 6.81
CA ILE A 51 -20.66 6.08 5.63
C ILE A 51 -21.03 6.96 4.45
N ALA A 52 -20.12 7.10 3.49
CA ALA A 52 -20.27 8.05 2.39
C ALA A 52 -19.56 7.60 1.11
N ASP A 53 -20.09 8.01 -0.04
CA ASP A 53 -19.34 8.00 -1.29
C ASP A 53 -18.49 9.27 -1.34
N ILE A 54 -17.18 9.07 -1.47
CA ILE A 54 -16.21 10.16 -1.55
C ILE A 54 -15.41 10.06 -2.85
N THR A 55 -14.90 11.21 -3.28
CA THR A 55 -13.96 11.33 -4.40
C THR A 55 -12.72 12.08 -3.94
N ILE A 56 -11.56 11.42 -4.04
CA ILE A 56 -10.27 12.00 -3.66
C ILE A 56 -9.95 13.19 -4.57
N GLN A 57 -9.62 14.34 -4.00
CA GLN A 57 -9.27 15.54 -4.76
C GLN A 57 -7.76 15.71 -4.88
N HIS A 58 -7.06 15.64 -3.75
CA HIS A 58 -5.60 15.68 -3.68
C HIS A 58 -5.12 15.14 -2.36
N ARG A 59 -3.88 14.64 -2.36
CA ARG A 59 -3.14 14.30 -1.14
C ARG A 59 -2.75 15.57 -0.36
N ILE A 60 -2.89 15.50 0.96
CA ILE A 60 -2.37 16.46 1.94
C ILE A 60 -1.11 15.84 2.55
N ASP A 61 0.01 16.55 2.51
CA ASP A 61 1.25 16.08 3.13
C ASP A 61 1.12 16.10 4.66
N GLY A 62 1.03 14.93 5.28
CA GLY A 62 1.03 14.74 6.73
C GLY A 62 2.42 14.42 7.27
N THR A 63 2.66 14.72 8.55
CA THR A 63 3.92 14.39 9.25
C THR A 63 3.93 12.99 9.87
N ASP A 64 2.78 12.32 9.95
CA ASP A 64 2.54 11.29 10.96
C ASP A 64 2.51 9.84 10.41
N GLY A 65 3.15 9.59 9.28
CA GLY A 65 3.30 8.25 8.70
C GLY A 65 2.07 7.71 7.96
N GLY A 66 0.87 8.20 8.28
CA GLY A 66 -0.33 8.04 7.46
C GLY A 66 -0.37 8.99 6.27
N THR A 67 -1.23 8.68 5.28
CA THR A 67 -1.54 9.62 4.20
C THR A 67 -2.94 10.18 4.38
N THR A 68 -3.01 11.51 4.38
CA THR A 68 -4.26 12.26 4.44
C THR A 68 -4.57 12.81 3.05
N TYR A 69 -5.85 12.85 2.72
CA TYR A 69 -6.38 13.33 1.46
C TYR A 69 -7.47 14.34 1.73
N TYR A 70 -7.53 15.37 0.89
CA TYR A 70 -8.74 16.16 0.77
C TYR A 70 -9.71 15.41 -0.14
N ALA A 71 -10.91 15.11 0.36
CA ALA A 71 -11.93 14.36 -0.39
C ALA A 71 -13.23 15.17 -0.49
N ALA A 72 -13.86 15.10 -1.66
CA ALA A 72 -15.22 15.60 -1.85
C ALA A 72 -16.22 14.49 -1.51
N VAL A 73 -17.27 14.82 -0.78
CA VAL A 73 -18.30 13.87 -0.34
C VAL A 73 -19.53 14.03 -1.21
N ASP A 74 -19.86 13.00 -1.99
CA ASP A 74 -20.95 13.06 -2.98
C ASP A 74 -22.27 12.59 -2.40
N THR A 75 -22.26 11.49 -1.62
CA THR A 75 -23.46 10.90 -1.02
C THR A 75 -23.17 10.47 0.42
N VAL A 76 -24.07 10.75 1.38
CA VAL A 76 -23.90 10.38 2.80
C VAL A 76 -25.08 9.55 3.29
N TRP A 77 -24.81 8.34 3.78
CA TRP A 77 -25.81 7.49 4.45
C TRP A 77 -25.79 7.67 5.97
N GLN A 78 -24.63 7.96 6.55
CA GLN A 78 -24.44 8.14 7.99
C GLN A 78 -23.31 9.13 8.24
N GLY A 79 -23.43 9.95 9.28
CA GLY A 79 -22.40 10.91 9.71
C GLY A 79 -22.70 12.36 9.34
N GLU A 80 -21.66 13.20 9.37
CA GLU A 80 -21.75 14.63 9.06
C GLU A 80 -22.03 14.87 7.57
N THR A 81 -22.89 15.84 7.26
CA THR A 81 -23.23 16.23 5.87
C THR A 81 -22.36 17.39 5.38
N SER A 82 -21.04 17.22 5.45
CA SER A 82 -20.08 18.16 4.88
C SER A 82 -19.74 17.80 3.43
N ARG A 83 -19.65 18.79 2.54
CA ARG A 83 -19.27 18.56 1.12
C ARG A 83 -17.83 18.11 0.96
N THR A 84 -16.97 18.37 1.94
CA THR A 84 -15.55 18.01 1.91
C THR A 84 -15.06 17.54 3.27
N ILE A 85 -14.13 16.59 3.26
CA ILE A 85 -13.51 16.04 4.46
C ILE A 85 -12.00 15.85 4.26
N GLU A 86 -11.28 15.79 5.36
CA GLU A 86 -9.93 15.23 5.43
C GLU A 86 -10.04 13.74 5.70
N PHE A 87 -9.61 12.94 4.73
CA PHE A 87 -9.70 11.49 4.76
C PHE A 87 -8.31 10.88 4.91
N SER A 88 -8.07 10.11 5.96
CA SER A 88 -6.77 9.51 6.26
C SER A 88 -6.79 7.98 6.14
N THR A 89 -5.70 7.42 5.62
CA THR A 89 -5.47 5.98 5.58
C THR A 89 -3.96 5.68 5.57
N GLU A 90 -3.59 4.47 5.93
CA GLU A 90 -2.19 4.02 5.84
C GLU A 90 -1.80 3.80 4.36
N GLU A 91 -0.56 4.12 3.98
CA GLU A 91 -0.07 3.81 2.61
C GLU A 91 0.20 2.31 2.43
N ALA A 92 0.63 1.66 3.50
CA ALA A 92 1.01 0.26 3.45
C ALA A 92 -0.24 -0.62 3.58
N ILE A 93 -0.51 -1.43 2.54
CA ILE A 93 -1.54 -2.47 2.57
C ILE A 93 -1.29 -3.45 3.74
N ALA A 94 -0.02 -3.68 4.08
CA ALA A 94 0.37 -4.49 5.23
C ALA A 94 -0.13 -3.91 6.58
N SER A 95 -0.34 -2.60 6.67
CA SER A 95 -0.93 -1.92 7.84
C SER A 95 -2.45 -1.76 7.71
N CYS A 96 -3.10 -2.48 6.80
CA CYS A 96 -4.53 -2.42 6.51
C CYS A 96 -4.97 -1.11 5.88
N GLY A 97 -4.01 -0.32 5.41
CA GLY A 97 -4.26 0.89 4.67
C GLY A 97 -4.87 0.62 3.31
N LEU A 98 -5.66 1.58 2.84
CA LEU A 98 -6.25 1.53 1.50
C LEU A 98 -5.22 1.73 0.38
N GLY A 99 -3.99 2.11 0.72
CA GLY A 99 -2.91 2.34 -0.23
C GLY A 99 -2.75 3.81 -0.62
N GLU A 100 -1.92 4.06 -1.63
CA GLU A 100 -1.86 5.36 -2.31
C GLU A 100 -3.12 5.49 -3.19
N LEU A 101 -3.96 6.49 -2.90
CA LEU A 101 -5.17 6.80 -3.65
C LEU A 101 -4.88 7.93 -4.62
N GLU A 102 -5.24 7.73 -5.89
CA GLU A 102 -5.03 8.74 -6.93
C GLU A 102 -6.14 9.80 -6.90
N ASP A 103 -5.79 11.03 -7.27
CA ASP A 103 -6.75 12.13 -7.49
C ASP A 103 -7.84 11.69 -8.48
N GLY A 104 -9.10 11.94 -8.13
CA GLY A 104 -10.29 11.54 -8.88
C GLY A 104 -10.79 10.12 -8.56
N THR A 105 -10.14 9.37 -7.66
CA THR A 105 -10.62 8.06 -7.22
C THR A 105 -11.88 8.20 -6.38
N SER A 106 -12.97 7.54 -6.81
CA SER A 106 -14.23 7.49 -6.05
C SER A 106 -14.38 6.15 -5.32
N LEU A 107 -14.81 6.19 -4.06
CA LEU A 107 -14.99 5.00 -3.22
C LEU A 107 -16.09 5.20 -2.17
N LEU A 108 -16.78 4.11 -1.83
CA LEU A 108 -17.66 4.03 -0.67
C LEU A 108 -16.79 3.78 0.57
N VAL A 109 -16.77 4.72 1.50
CA VAL A 109 -15.97 4.60 2.73
C VAL A 109 -16.85 4.32 3.93
N TRP A 110 -16.28 3.50 4.82
CA TRP A 110 -16.74 3.29 6.19
C TRP A 110 -15.64 3.86 7.07
N ALA A 111 -15.85 5.04 7.65
CA ALA A 111 -14.81 5.79 8.31
C ALA A 111 -15.18 6.15 9.75
N SER A 112 -14.18 6.14 10.63
CA SER A 112 -14.28 6.62 12.01
C SER A 112 -13.64 8.00 12.12
N GLY A 113 -14.21 8.87 12.93
CA GLY A 113 -13.79 10.25 13.07
C GLY A 113 -14.95 11.23 13.26
N ALA A 114 -14.64 12.52 13.28
CA ALA A 114 -15.60 13.59 13.50
C ALA A 114 -15.03 14.93 12.99
N ASP A 115 -15.88 15.96 12.93
CA ASP A 115 -15.51 17.35 12.63
C ASP A 115 -14.71 17.48 11.31
N GLY A 116 -15.22 16.82 10.26
CA GLY A 116 -14.58 16.79 8.94
C GLY A 116 -13.28 15.97 8.84
N GLN A 117 -12.80 15.34 9.91
CA GLN A 117 -11.60 14.50 9.91
C GLN A 117 -11.98 13.03 10.11
N TYR A 118 -11.71 12.21 9.10
CA TYR A 118 -12.11 10.81 9.06
C TYR A 118 -10.96 9.92 8.65
N SER A 119 -10.96 8.69 9.16
CA SER A 119 -9.97 7.68 8.78
C SER A 119 -10.64 6.35 8.46
N SER A 120 -10.06 5.61 7.51
CA SER A 120 -10.56 4.29 7.13
C SER A 120 -9.42 3.34 6.77
N SER A 121 -9.73 2.05 6.85
CA SER A 121 -8.84 0.94 6.58
C SER A 121 -9.63 -0.20 5.92
N TRP A 122 -8.93 -1.20 5.37
CA TRP A 122 -9.58 -2.42 4.89
C TRP A 122 -10.35 -3.17 5.97
N CYS A 123 -10.01 -2.98 7.25
CA CYS A 123 -10.74 -3.58 8.38
C CYS A 123 -12.05 -2.85 8.72
N ALA A 124 -12.33 -1.71 8.09
CA ALA A 124 -13.59 -1.00 8.27
C ALA A 124 -14.74 -1.62 7.45
N LEU A 125 -14.42 -2.34 6.38
CA LEU A 125 -15.42 -2.89 5.49
C LEU A 125 -16.10 -4.14 6.11
N PRO A 126 -17.44 -4.21 6.09
CA PRO A 126 -18.14 -5.41 6.53
C PRO A 126 -17.89 -6.58 5.58
N VAL A 127 -17.78 -7.78 6.15
CA VAL A 127 -17.45 -9.00 5.36
C VAL A 127 -18.60 -9.46 4.46
N ASP A 128 -19.82 -9.04 4.77
CA ASP A 128 -21.07 -9.41 4.10
C ASP A 128 -21.72 -8.22 3.36
N ALA A 129 -20.94 -7.19 3.00
CA ALA A 129 -21.42 -6.01 2.27
C ALA A 129 -22.23 -6.36 0.99
N GLY A 130 -21.80 -7.41 0.27
CA GLY A 130 -22.38 -7.82 -1.01
C GLY A 130 -22.17 -6.81 -2.15
N PRO A 131 -22.55 -7.17 -3.38
CA PRO A 131 -22.41 -6.27 -4.54
C PRO A 131 -23.35 -5.05 -4.49
N ASP A 132 -24.49 -5.18 -3.81
CA ASP A 132 -25.55 -4.16 -3.74
C ASP A 132 -25.51 -3.37 -2.42
N VAL A 133 -24.32 -3.20 -1.82
CA VAL A 133 -24.14 -2.58 -0.49
C VAL A 133 -24.82 -1.21 -0.36
N ARG A 134 -24.84 -0.38 -1.42
CA ARG A 134 -25.53 0.93 -1.42
C ARG A 134 -27.05 0.79 -1.29
N ALA A 135 -27.64 -0.19 -1.97
CA ALA A 135 -29.06 -0.47 -1.85
C ALA A 135 -29.41 -1.00 -0.46
N ARG A 136 -28.57 -1.87 0.11
CA ARG A 136 -28.71 -2.34 1.51
C ARG A 136 -28.60 -1.18 2.50
N LEU A 137 -27.60 -0.31 2.35
CA LEU A 137 -27.48 0.91 3.15
C LEU A 137 -28.73 1.79 3.05
N THR A 138 -29.27 1.99 1.85
CA THR A 138 -30.50 2.79 1.67
C THR A 138 -31.73 2.13 2.28
N GLN A 139 -31.80 0.79 2.29
CA GLN A 139 -32.87 0.04 2.92
C GLN A 139 -32.83 0.15 4.45
N GLU A 140 -31.63 0.05 5.05
CA GLU A 140 -31.45 0.04 6.51
C GLU A 140 -31.40 1.45 7.12
N LEU A 141 -30.71 2.40 6.46
CA LEU A 141 -30.46 3.75 6.98
C LEU A 141 -31.37 4.82 6.35
N GLY A 142 -32.07 4.49 5.26
CA GLY A 142 -32.90 5.41 4.52
C GLY A 142 -32.20 6.07 3.32
N SER A 143 -32.90 6.99 2.66
CA SER A 143 -32.34 7.70 1.50
C SER A 143 -31.14 8.55 1.92
N PRO A 144 -29.98 8.44 1.23
CA PRO A 144 -28.82 9.20 1.60
C PRO A 144 -28.99 10.69 1.27
N ALA A 145 -28.21 11.53 1.95
CA ALA A 145 -28.07 12.93 1.58
C ALA A 145 -27.20 13.03 0.32
N ASP A 146 -27.77 13.58 -0.75
CA ASP A 146 -27.06 13.87 -1.99
C ASP A 146 -26.46 15.28 -1.93
N LEU A 147 -25.13 15.34 -2.00
CA LEU A 147 -24.35 16.58 -1.97
C LEU A 147 -23.72 16.88 -3.34
N SER A 148 -23.98 16.05 -4.37
CA SER A 148 -23.33 16.14 -5.67
C SER A 148 -23.59 17.47 -6.39
N ASP A 149 -24.77 18.06 -6.20
CA ASP A 149 -25.15 19.36 -6.74
C ASP A 149 -24.52 20.55 -6.00
N GLN A 150 -23.96 20.33 -4.81
CA GLN A 150 -23.33 21.40 -4.04
C GLN A 150 -21.92 21.67 -4.59
N PRO A 151 -21.54 22.96 -4.73
CA PRO A 151 -20.20 23.31 -5.19
C PRO A 151 -19.16 22.81 -4.19
N ILE A 152 -18.13 22.13 -4.69
CA ILE A 152 -17.00 21.68 -3.87
C ILE A 152 -16.23 22.93 -3.41
N PRO A 153 -16.13 23.21 -2.10
CA PRO A 153 -15.28 24.27 -1.59
C PRO A 153 -13.86 24.11 -2.12
N ARG A 154 -13.24 25.22 -2.54
CA ARG A 154 -11.82 25.16 -2.91
C ARG A 154 -11.03 24.93 -1.64
N SER A 155 -10.17 23.90 -1.68
CA SER A 155 -9.09 23.76 -0.70
C SER A 155 -8.25 25.04 -0.71
N GLU A 156 -8.16 25.71 0.43
CA GLU A 156 -7.24 26.83 0.63
C GLU A 156 -5.79 26.35 0.82
N HIS A 157 -5.57 25.04 0.94
CA HIS A 157 -4.23 24.48 1.04
C HIS A 157 -3.50 24.62 -0.30
N PRO A 158 -2.35 25.31 -0.34
CA PRO A 158 -1.57 25.42 -1.56
C PRO A 158 -1.15 24.01 -1.99
N ALA A 159 -1.48 23.64 -3.23
CA ALA A 159 -1.12 22.35 -3.80
C ALA A 159 0.37 22.04 -3.51
N PRO A 160 0.70 20.86 -2.98
CA PRO A 160 2.07 20.52 -2.67
C PRO A 160 2.89 20.66 -3.95
N PHE A 161 3.94 21.50 -3.90
CA PHE A 161 4.84 21.68 -5.02
C PHE A 161 5.47 20.33 -5.34
N SER A 162 4.99 19.69 -6.42
CA SER A 162 5.48 18.40 -6.91
C SER A 162 6.98 18.52 -7.23
N THR A 163 7.82 18.20 -6.26
CA THR A 163 9.27 18.17 -6.39
C THR A 163 9.76 16.84 -6.98
N ARG A 164 8.85 15.92 -7.34
CA ARG A 164 9.15 14.59 -7.93
C ARG A 164 9.92 14.63 -9.26
N LYS A 165 10.12 15.79 -9.90
CA LYS A 165 10.89 15.88 -11.16
C LYS A 165 12.38 16.22 -11.01
N ALA A 166 12.91 16.40 -9.80
CA ALA A 166 14.32 16.78 -9.60
C ALA A 166 15.25 15.66 -9.07
N ALA A 167 14.76 14.44 -8.85
CA ALA A 167 15.51 13.36 -8.20
C ALA A 167 16.06 12.25 -9.14
N LEU A 168 16.18 12.50 -10.44
CA LEU A 168 17.02 11.69 -11.34
C LEU A 168 17.98 12.64 -12.07
N PRO A 169 19.32 12.59 -11.83
CA PRO A 169 20.10 11.36 -11.94
C PRO A 169 21.26 11.26 -10.91
N LEU A 170 20.99 10.89 -9.66
CA LEU A 170 22.07 10.52 -8.70
C LEU A 170 22.24 9.00 -8.53
N ALA A 171 21.25 8.19 -8.92
CA ALA A 171 21.33 6.73 -8.86
C ALA A 171 22.30 6.10 -9.89
N ILE A 172 22.68 6.84 -10.94
CA ILE A 172 23.61 6.33 -11.97
C ILE A 172 25.06 6.29 -11.44
N LEU A 173 25.41 7.05 -10.40
CA LEU A 173 26.77 7.08 -9.85
C LEU A 173 27.06 5.95 -8.84
N ALA A 174 26.04 5.39 -8.18
CA ALA A 174 26.23 4.28 -7.23
C ALA A 174 26.34 2.90 -7.91
N GLY A 175 25.71 2.69 -9.07
CA GLY A 175 25.78 1.44 -9.82
C GLY A 175 27.15 1.17 -10.48
N ALA A 176 27.91 2.23 -10.79
CA ALA A 176 29.23 2.11 -11.41
C ALA A 176 30.30 1.57 -10.44
N GLY A 177 30.15 1.78 -9.13
CA GLY A 177 31.13 1.32 -8.13
C GLY A 177 31.15 -0.21 -7.93
N VAL A 178 29.98 -0.87 -8.02
CA VAL A 178 29.87 -2.32 -7.79
C VAL A 178 30.45 -3.13 -8.95
N LEU A 179 30.38 -2.62 -10.18
CA LEU A 179 30.97 -3.30 -11.35
C LEU A 179 32.51 -3.27 -11.35
N VAL A 180 33.14 -2.24 -10.80
CA VAL A 180 34.61 -2.14 -10.72
C VAL A 180 35.18 -3.06 -9.63
N ALA A 181 34.48 -3.23 -8.50
CA ALA A 181 34.90 -4.16 -7.44
C ALA A 181 34.75 -5.64 -7.85
N GLY A 182 33.73 -5.98 -8.65
CA GLY A 182 33.51 -7.34 -9.16
C GLY A 182 34.59 -7.81 -10.14
N ALA A 183 35.08 -6.93 -11.02
CA ALA A 183 36.10 -7.28 -12.01
C ALA A 183 37.49 -7.51 -11.39
N GLY A 184 37.85 -6.77 -10.34
CA GLY A 184 39.14 -6.93 -9.65
C GLY A 184 39.29 -8.27 -8.93
N GLY A 185 38.22 -8.76 -8.28
CA GLY A 185 38.24 -10.04 -7.56
C GLY A 185 38.47 -11.25 -8.47
N ILE A 186 37.94 -11.22 -9.70
CA ILE A 186 38.09 -12.31 -10.68
C ILE A 186 39.53 -12.39 -11.20
N ALA A 187 40.17 -11.24 -11.45
CA ALA A 187 41.55 -11.20 -11.93
C ALA A 187 42.55 -11.73 -10.87
N VAL A 188 42.38 -11.35 -9.60
CA VAL A 188 43.24 -11.83 -8.50
C VAL A 188 43.04 -13.34 -8.26
N GLY A 189 41.79 -13.82 -8.32
CA GLY A 189 41.48 -15.25 -8.21
C GLY A 189 42.12 -16.07 -9.34
N ALA A 190 42.10 -15.57 -10.58
CA ALA A 190 42.71 -16.24 -11.73
C ALA A 190 44.25 -16.33 -11.62
N VAL A 191 44.91 -15.26 -11.18
CA VAL A 191 46.37 -15.22 -11.00
C VAL A 191 46.83 -16.15 -9.88
N LEU A 192 46.12 -16.20 -8.75
CA LEU A 192 46.42 -17.13 -7.66
C LEU A 192 46.23 -18.60 -8.07
N LEU A 193 45.19 -18.89 -8.86
CA LEU A 193 44.97 -20.24 -9.41
C LEU A 193 46.07 -20.67 -10.38
N LEU A 194 46.58 -19.76 -11.21
CA LEU A 194 47.67 -20.05 -12.15
C LEU A 194 49.02 -20.23 -11.44
N ARG A 195 49.29 -19.46 -10.37
CA ARG A 195 50.52 -19.64 -9.56
C ARG A 195 50.53 -20.94 -8.79
N ARG A 196 49.39 -21.45 -8.34
CA ARG A 196 49.32 -22.72 -7.59
C ARG A 196 49.48 -23.97 -8.47
N ARG A 197 49.43 -23.80 -9.80
CA ARG A 197 49.50 -24.89 -10.78
C ARG A 197 50.90 -25.10 -11.40
N ARG A 198 51.83 -24.19 -11.12
CA ARG A 198 53.27 -24.36 -11.38
C ARG A 198 53.95 -24.77 -10.09
#